data_AF-A0A0L6UI62-F1
#
_entry.id   AF-A0A0L6UI62-F1
#
_cell.length_a   1.000
_cell.length_b   1.000
_cell.length_c   1.000
_cell.angle_alpha   90.00
_cell.angle_beta   90.00
_cell.angle_gamma   90.00
#
_symmetry.space_group_name_H-M   'P 1'
#
loop_
_entity.id
_entity.type
_entity.pdbx_description
1 polymer ?
#
loop_
_entity_poly.entity_id
_entity_poly.type
_entity_poly.pdbx_seq_one_letter_code
_entity_poly.pdbx_strand_id
1 'polypeptide(L)'
;MLSLRFSCAPRSAWETLRRQIRSLENTLESDIANYAKLCTSVSTAYSSNGKLSDRILSESREVEERIEDNLKQVCQHSRNLSLQVDQIYRLLQTSSVAPTGSMTHACNRHKEVLDEYERDFKRTRVSLRECEQRASLLSSVRSEISSFKSSQVASEEDRHLNDRNSINSSHRLADDVLGQAYETRYQFSNQRRTLFNSNSRMSNVIGLSSHSTLHATSSATVPGVNSLISMINLRRRRDTLILASIAGGCTFILLLLTFR
;
A
#
# COMPACT_ATOMS: atom_id res chain seq x y z
N MET A 1 -8.49 85.36 -55.11
CA MET A 1 -9.20 84.06 -55.12
C MET A 1 -8.22 82.92 -54.83
N LEU A 2 -7.48 83.00 -53.71
CA LEU A 2 -6.57 81.94 -53.24
C LEU A 2 -6.69 81.87 -51.72
N SER A 3 -7.78 81.28 -51.26
CA SER A 3 -7.90 80.77 -49.90
C SER A 3 -8.32 79.31 -50.04
N LEU A 4 -7.89 78.46 -49.11
CA LEU A 4 -8.31 77.06 -48.94
C LEU A 4 -7.50 75.98 -49.71
N ARG A 5 -6.19 75.85 -49.46
CA ARG A 5 -5.49 74.54 -49.70
C ARG A 5 -4.45 74.14 -48.65
N PHE A 6 -4.43 74.74 -47.47
CA PHE A 6 -3.54 74.32 -46.37
C PHE A 6 -4.33 74.09 -45.08
N SER A 7 -4.85 72.87 -44.84
CA SER A 7 -5.18 72.41 -43.46
C SER A 7 -5.76 70.99 -43.35
N CYS A 8 -6.00 70.23 -44.42
CA CYS A 8 -6.73 68.97 -44.28
C CYS A 8 -5.88 67.76 -43.82
N ALA A 9 -4.56 67.77 -44.08
CA ALA A 9 -3.67 66.64 -43.77
C ALA A 9 -3.63 66.24 -42.28
N PRO A 10 -3.36 67.16 -41.32
CA PRO A 10 -3.29 66.78 -39.90
C PRO A 10 -4.63 66.30 -39.33
N ARG A 11 -5.76 66.80 -39.87
CA ARG A 11 -7.10 66.39 -39.42
C ARG A 11 -7.48 64.99 -39.93
N SER A 12 -7.08 64.64 -41.16
CA SER A 12 -7.28 63.29 -41.70
C SER A 12 -6.42 62.22 -41.03
N ALA A 13 -5.18 62.56 -40.67
CA ALA A 13 -4.27 61.69 -39.91
C ALA A 13 -4.81 61.43 -38.48
N TRP A 14 -5.32 62.47 -37.83
CA TRP A 14 -5.98 62.38 -36.53
C TRP A 14 -7.16 61.40 -36.52
N GLU A 15 -8.06 61.52 -37.48
CA GLU A 15 -9.24 60.65 -37.57
C GLU A 15 -8.86 59.18 -37.82
N THR A 16 -7.83 58.95 -38.63
CA THR A 16 -7.31 57.61 -38.90
C THR A 16 -6.73 56.99 -37.63
N LEU A 17 -5.91 57.73 -36.89
CA LEU A 17 -5.29 57.28 -35.65
C LEU A 17 -6.32 56.97 -34.56
N ARG A 18 -7.37 57.79 -34.46
CA ARG A 18 -8.48 57.55 -33.52
C ARG A 18 -9.27 56.28 -33.87
N ARG A 19 -9.46 55.98 -35.16
CA ARG A 19 -10.09 54.71 -35.59
C ARG A 19 -9.21 53.52 -35.26
N GLN A 20 -7.89 53.63 -35.45
CA GLN A 20 -6.94 52.57 -35.09
C GLN A 20 -6.94 52.29 -33.59
N ILE A 21 -6.91 53.34 -32.74
CA ILE A 21 -6.99 53.19 -31.28
C ILE A 21 -8.28 52.48 -30.88
N ARG A 22 -9.44 52.89 -31.40
CA ARG A 22 -10.71 52.22 -31.10
C ARG A 22 -10.75 50.76 -31.54
N SER A 23 -10.17 50.46 -32.70
CA SER A 23 -10.07 49.07 -33.16
C SER A 23 -9.22 48.22 -32.20
N LEU A 24 -8.09 48.77 -31.74
CA LEU A 24 -7.22 48.08 -30.78
C LEU A 24 -7.87 47.96 -29.39
N GLU A 25 -8.61 48.98 -28.93
CA GLU A 25 -9.40 48.95 -27.69
C GLU A 25 -10.42 47.81 -27.73
N ASN A 26 -11.17 47.66 -28.83
CA ASN A 26 -12.13 46.57 -29.00
C ASN A 26 -11.45 45.19 -28.99
N THR A 27 -10.28 45.07 -29.63
CA THR A 27 -9.50 43.83 -29.60
C THR A 27 -9.00 43.52 -28.19
N LEU A 28 -8.51 44.52 -27.45
CA LEU A 28 -8.08 44.39 -26.06
C LEU A 28 -9.22 43.93 -25.15
N GLU A 29 -10.40 44.52 -25.29
CA GLU A 29 -11.57 44.12 -24.50
C GLU A 29 -11.93 42.65 -24.76
N SER A 30 -11.93 42.22 -26.02
CA SER A 30 -12.16 40.82 -26.39
C SER A 30 -11.08 39.89 -25.83
N ASP A 31 -9.80 40.26 -25.95
CA ASP A 31 -8.69 39.43 -25.48
C ASP A 31 -8.67 39.33 -23.94
N ILE A 32 -8.91 40.42 -23.22
CA ILE A 32 -9.03 40.42 -21.75
C ILE A 32 -10.23 39.57 -21.31
N ALA A 33 -11.38 39.66 -22.00
CA ALA A 33 -12.53 38.81 -21.72
C ALA A 33 -12.22 37.32 -21.96
N ASN A 34 -11.48 37.00 -23.03
CA ASN A 34 -11.03 35.63 -23.30
C ASN A 34 -10.04 35.14 -22.24
N TYR A 35 -9.11 35.99 -21.81
CA TYR A 35 -8.16 35.67 -20.74
C TYR A 35 -8.86 35.42 -19.39
N ALA A 36 -9.88 36.21 -19.05
CA ALA A 36 -10.70 35.98 -17.85
C ALA A 36 -11.49 34.66 -17.93
N LYS A 37 -12.00 34.29 -19.12
CA LYS A 37 -12.62 32.97 -19.34
C LYS A 37 -11.62 31.84 -19.17
N LEU A 38 -10.39 32.00 -19.67
CA LEU A 38 -9.31 31.03 -19.47
C LEU A 38 -8.97 30.86 -17.98
N CYS A 39 -8.92 31.95 -17.22
CA CYS A 39 -8.77 31.89 -15.76
C CYS A 39 -9.87 31.06 -15.09
N THR A 40 -11.12 31.25 -15.50
CA THR A 40 -12.25 30.45 -15.00
C THR A 40 -12.11 28.99 -15.41
N SER A 41 -11.73 28.74 -16.66
CA SER A 41 -11.47 27.40 -17.20
C SER A 41 -10.39 26.68 -16.41
N VAL A 42 -9.26 27.32 -16.12
CA VAL A 42 -8.16 26.77 -15.28
C VAL A 42 -8.68 26.33 -13.92
N SER A 43 -9.49 27.18 -13.27
CA SER A 43 -10.09 26.86 -11.97
C SER A 43 -11.03 25.64 -12.06
N THR A 44 -11.91 25.59 -13.07
CA THR A 44 -12.87 24.49 -13.26
C THR A 44 -12.25 23.18 -13.74
N ALA A 45 -11.24 23.24 -14.62
CA ALA A 45 -10.51 22.08 -15.13
C ALA A 45 -9.75 21.39 -13.99
N TYR A 46 -9.20 22.19 -13.07
CA TYR A 46 -8.60 21.68 -11.86
C TYR A 46 -9.63 20.98 -10.95
N SER A 47 -10.79 21.59 -10.67
CA SER A 47 -11.82 20.98 -9.81
C SER A 47 -12.38 19.65 -10.37
N SER A 48 -12.46 19.52 -11.69
CA SER A 48 -13.05 18.34 -12.35
C SER A 48 -12.07 17.20 -12.55
N ASN A 49 -10.88 17.47 -13.10
CA ASN A 49 -9.91 16.44 -13.45
C ASN A 49 -8.73 16.32 -12.47
N GLY A 50 -8.57 17.30 -11.57
CA GLY A 50 -7.48 17.39 -10.60
C GLY A 50 -6.09 17.37 -11.23
N LYS A 51 -5.99 17.79 -12.50
CA LYS A 51 -4.76 18.02 -13.26
C LYS A 51 -4.99 19.24 -14.15
N LEU A 52 -4.01 20.14 -14.20
CA LEU A 52 -4.04 21.21 -15.19
C LEU A 52 -3.65 20.67 -16.55
N SER A 53 -4.37 21.06 -17.60
CA SER A 53 -3.97 20.74 -18.96
C SER A 53 -2.90 21.73 -19.42
N ASP A 54 -1.78 21.20 -19.89
CA ASP A 54 -0.66 21.99 -20.44
C ASP A 54 -1.13 22.89 -21.60
N ARG A 55 -2.13 22.42 -22.36
CA ARG A 55 -2.79 23.18 -23.43
C ARG A 55 -3.45 24.48 -22.94
N ILE A 56 -4.09 24.44 -21.77
CA ILE A 56 -4.77 25.63 -21.21
C ILE A 56 -3.73 26.64 -20.72
N LEU A 57 -2.61 26.18 -20.18
CA LEU A 57 -1.49 27.04 -19.77
C LEU A 57 -0.83 27.70 -20.97
N SER A 58 -0.54 26.92 -22.03
CA SER A 58 0.06 27.46 -23.24
C SER A 58 -0.86 28.50 -23.91
N GLU A 59 -2.16 28.20 -23.98
CA GLU A 59 -3.16 29.12 -24.52
C GLU A 59 -3.27 30.41 -23.67
N SER A 60 -3.25 30.28 -22.34
CA SER A 60 -3.25 31.45 -21.45
C SER A 60 -2.01 32.32 -21.63
N ARG A 61 -0.83 31.72 -21.79
CA ARG A 61 0.42 32.46 -22.05
C ARG A 61 0.40 33.19 -23.39
N GLU A 62 -0.10 32.56 -24.45
CA GLU A 62 -0.20 33.19 -25.78
C GLU A 62 -1.15 34.39 -25.77
N VAL A 63 -2.29 34.27 -25.07
CA VAL A 63 -3.22 35.39 -24.89
C VAL A 63 -2.59 36.51 -24.06
N GLU A 64 -1.82 36.19 -23.02
CA GLU A 64 -1.08 37.18 -22.21
C GLU A 64 -0.10 37.98 -23.06
N GLU A 65 0.69 37.32 -23.90
CA GLU A 65 1.64 37.97 -24.82
C GLU A 65 0.91 38.90 -25.82
N ARG A 66 -0.21 38.43 -26.38
CA ARG A 66 -1.02 39.25 -27.30
C ARG A 66 -1.61 40.49 -26.64
N ILE A 67 -2.08 40.38 -25.39
CA ILE A 67 -2.57 41.54 -24.63
C ILE A 67 -1.44 42.54 -24.36
N GLU A 68 -0.26 42.07 -23.95
CA GLU A 68 0.91 42.93 -23.69
C GLU A 68 1.31 43.71 -24.95
N ASP A 69 1.31 43.06 -26.12
CA ASP A 69 1.66 43.71 -27.38
C ASP A 69 0.60 44.70 -27.85
N ASN A 70 -0.69 44.35 -27.75
CA ASN A 70 -1.79 45.27 -28.04
C ASN A 70 -1.75 46.51 -27.12
N LEU A 71 -1.43 46.35 -25.84
CA LEU A 71 -1.31 47.45 -24.88
C LEU A 71 -0.14 48.40 -25.23
N LYS A 72 1.01 47.85 -25.64
CA LYS A 72 2.14 48.65 -26.17
C LYS A 72 1.73 49.44 -27.41
N GLN A 73 0.99 48.81 -28.33
CA GLN A 73 0.50 49.47 -29.54
C GLN A 73 -0.46 50.61 -29.19
N VAL A 74 -1.47 50.39 -28.34
CA VAL A 74 -2.40 51.47 -27.93
C VAL A 74 -1.66 52.64 -27.27
N CYS A 75 -0.68 52.35 -26.41
CA CYS A 75 0.17 53.37 -25.79
C CYS A 75 0.94 54.21 -26.84
N GLN A 76 1.54 53.55 -27.84
CA GLN A 76 2.26 54.23 -28.92
C GLN A 76 1.35 55.10 -29.77
N HIS A 77 0.17 54.59 -30.16
CA HIS A 77 -0.80 55.35 -30.95
C HIS A 77 -1.38 56.52 -30.15
N SER A 78 -1.66 56.34 -28.86
CA SER A 78 -2.10 57.42 -27.94
C SER A 78 -1.04 58.52 -27.78
N ARG A 79 0.24 58.15 -27.68
CA ARG A 79 1.35 59.13 -27.67
C ARG A 79 1.44 59.90 -28.98
N ASN A 80 1.34 59.23 -30.13
CA ASN A 80 1.32 59.90 -31.44
C ASN A 80 0.12 60.85 -31.55
N LEU A 81 -1.05 60.43 -31.06
CA LEU A 81 -2.26 61.24 -31.02
C LEU A 81 -2.03 62.51 -30.20
N SER A 82 -1.43 62.39 -29.01
CA SER A 82 -1.06 63.53 -28.16
C SER A 82 -0.10 64.50 -28.84
N LEU A 83 0.89 63.99 -29.59
CA LEU A 83 1.83 64.82 -30.36
C LEU A 83 1.12 65.57 -31.50
N GLN A 84 0.18 64.92 -32.19
CA GLN A 84 -0.62 65.58 -33.23
C GLN A 84 -1.52 66.68 -32.64
N VAL A 85 -2.12 66.48 -31.45
CA VAL A 85 -2.85 67.57 -30.76
C VAL A 85 -1.93 68.74 -30.47
N ASP A 86 -0.73 68.49 -29.93
CA ASP A 86 0.24 69.56 -29.62
C ASP A 86 0.68 70.30 -30.89
N GLN A 87 0.91 69.57 -31.98
CA GLN A 87 1.26 70.17 -33.27
C GLN A 87 0.12 71.01 -33.85
N ILE A 88 -1.12 70.53 -33.76
CA ILE A 88 -2.32 71.28 -34.14
C ILE A 88 -2.48 72.52 -33.23
N TYR A 89 -2.26 72.39 -31.92
CA TYR A 89 -2.28 73.51 -30.97
C TYR A 89 -1.26 74.60 -31.34
N ARG A 90 -0.02 74.21 -31.66
CA ARG A 90 1.04 75.14 -32.13
C ARG A 90 0.71 75.78 -33.48
N LEU A 91 0.13 75.04 -34.42
CA LEU A 91 -0.29 75.59 -35.72
C LEU A 91 -1.44 76.57 -35.57
N LEU A 92 -2.41 76.30 -34.69
CA LEU A 92 -3.51 77.21 -34.41
C LEU A 92 -3.09 78.42 -33.58
N GLN A 93 -2.01 78.38 -32.80
CA GLN A 93 -1.47 79.60 -32.16
C GLN A 93 -1.02 80.68 -33.16
N THR A 94 -0.86 80.34 -34.44
CA THR A 94 -0.55 81.28 -35.54
C THR A 94 -1.82 81.85 -36.23
N SER A 95 -3.01 81.38 -35.86
CA SER A 95 -4.31 81.78 -36.42
C SER A 95 -5.24 82.19 -35.26
N SER A 96 -6.07 83.22 -35.43
CA SER A 96 -6.90 83.79 -34.35
C SER A 96 -8.09 82.92 -33.89
N VAL A 97 -8.02 81.58 -34.01
CA VAL A 97 -9.11 80.66 -33.68
C VAL A 97 -8.61 79.64 -32.65
N ALA A 98 -9.35 79.53 -31.55
CA ALA A 98 -9.01 78.66 -30.43
C ALA A 98 -9.08 77.16 -30.79
N PRO A 99 -8.28 76.31 -30.13
CA PRO A 99 -8.31 74.85 -30.35
C PRO A 99 -9.67 74.24 -29.99
N THR A 100 -10.11 73.25 -30.75
CA THR A 100 -11.33 72.47 -30.43
C THR A 100 -11.09 71.65 -29.17
N GLY A 101 -11.57 72.10 -28.00
CA GLY A 101 -11.40 71.40 -26.70
C GLY A 101 -11.78 69.91 -26.74
N SER A 102 -12.65 69.52 -27.66
CA SER A 102 -13.01 68.14 -27.97
C SER A 102 -11.83 67.21 -28.30
N MET A 103 -10.77 67.72 -28.95
CA MET A 103 -9.60 66.89 -29.32
C MET A 103 -8.73 66.57 -28.11
N THR A 104 -8.51 67.55 -27.24
CA THR A 104 -7.79 67.37 -25.97
C THR A 104 -8.55 66.44 -25.03
N HIS A 105 -9.87 66.62 -24.90
CA HIS A 105 -10.71 65.71 -24.12
C HIS A 105 -10.67 64.28 -24.67
N ALA A 106 -10.71 64.09 -25.99
CA ALA A 106 -10.60 62.76 -26.59
C ALA A 106 -9.24 62.09 -26.29
N CYS A 107 -8.13 62.83 -26.34
CA CYS A 107 -6.81 62.32 -25.99
C CYS A 107 -6.73 61.92 -24.51
N ASN A 108 -7.22 62.77 -23.61
CA ASN A 108 -7.24 62.46 -22.17
C ASN A 108 -8.09 61.23 -21.88
N ARG A 109 -9.26 61.10 -22.53
CA ARG A 109 -10.11 59.90 -22.39
C ARG A 109 -9.39 58.63 -22.84
N HIS A 110 -8.67 58.64 -23.96
CA HIS A 110 -7.90 57.47 -24.40
C HIS A 110 -6.76 57.11 -23.42
N LYS A 111 -6.17 58.08 -22.72
CA LYS A 111 -5.18 57.82 -21.66
C LYS A 111 -5.81 57.18 -20.43
N GLU A 112 -6.98 57.66 -20.01
CA GLU A 112 -7.74 57.08 -18.89
C GLU A 112 -8.17 55.64 -19.18
N VAL A 113 -8.69 55.39 -20.38
CA VAL A 113 -9.13 54.06 -20.83
C VAL A 113 -7.94 53.09 -20.90
N LEU A 114 -6.77 53.54 -21.38
CA LEU A 114 -5.56 52.73 -21.38
C LEU A 114 -5.13 52.33 -19.96
N ASP A 115 -5.15 53.26 -19.02
CA ASP A 115 -4.80 52.99 -17.61
C ASP A 115 -5.80 52.01 -16.96
N GLU A 116 -7.08 52.11 -17.32
CA GLU A 116 -8.10 51.16 -16.90
C GLU A 116 -7.82 49.74 -17.43
N TYR A 117 -7.54 49.59 -18.73
CA TYR A 117 -7.16 48.29 -19.30
C TYR A 117 -5.87 47.72 -18.71
N GLU A 118 -4.87 48.56 -18.40
CA GLU A 118 -3.65 48.11 -17.74
C GLU A 118 -3.91 47.58 -16.33
N ARG A 119 -4.76 48.27 -15.56
CA ARG A 119 -5.20 47.82 -14.23
C ARG A 119 -5.99 46.52 -14.30
N ASP A 120 -6.93 46.42 -15.24
CA ASP A 120 -7.77 45.22 -15.40
C ASP A 120 -6.96 44.00 -15.87
N PHE A 121 -6.01 44.21 -16.79
CA PHE A 121 -5.09 43.16 -17.20
C PHE A 121 -4.22 42.67 -16.04
N LYS A 122 -3.60 43.59 -15.28
CA LYS A 122 -2.80 43.24 -14.09
C LYS A 122 -3.63 42.45 -13.07
N ARG A 123 -4.86 42.89 -12.79
CA ARG A 123 -5.78 42.20 -11.90
C ARG A 123 -6.08 40.77 -12.38
N THR A 124 -6.42 40.62 -13.66
CA THR A 124 -6.75 39.31 -14.24
C THR A 124 -5.53 38.38 -14.24
N ARG A 125 -4.34 38.91 -14.52
CA ARG A 125 -3.07 38.17 -14.48
C ARG A 125 -2.76 37.65 -13.08
N VAL A 126 -2.90 38.49 -12.05
CA VAL A 126 -2.72 38.06 -10.65
C VAL A 126 -3.71 36.95 -10.31
N SER A 127 -4.99 37.10 -10.67
CA SER A 127 -6.00 36.08 -10.43
C SER A 127 -5.67 34.74 -11.11
N LEU A 128 -5.15 34.76 -12.34
CA LEU A 128 -4.73 33.54 -13.03
C LEU A 128 -3.54 32.87 -12.31
N ARG A 129 -2.53 33.66 -11.93
CA ARG A 129 -1.36 33.15 -11.19
C ARG A 129 -1.75 32.50 -9.87
N GLU A 130 -2.68 33.09 -9.13
CA GLU A 130 -3.22 32.51 -7.91
C GLU A 130 -3.94 31.17 -8.19
N CYS A 131 -4.71 31.09 -9.28
CA CYS A 131 -5.36 29.85 -9.70
C CYS A 131 -4.35 28.76 -10.08
N GLU A 132 -3.31 29.11 -10.85
CA GLU A 132 -2.21 28.21 -11.22
C GLU A 132 -1.46 27.68 -9.99
N GLN A 133 -1.10 28.58 -9.06
CA GLN A 133 -0.42 28.21 -7.82
C GLN A 133 -1.27 27.27 -6.98
N ARG A 134 -2.55 27.61 -6.79
CA ARG A 134 -3.50 26.76 -6.06
C ARG A 134 -3.60 25.37 -6.69
N ALA A 135 -3.70 25.30 -8.02
CA ALA A 135 -3.79 24.03 -8.72
C ALA A 135 -2.49 23.21 -8.65
N SER A 136 -1.32 23.86 -8.71
CA SER A 136 -0.01 23.21 -8.55
C SER A 136 0.14 22.59 -7.16
N LEU A 137 -0.19 23.35 -6.11
CA LEU A 137 -0.14 22.87 -4.73
C LEU A 137 -1.06 21.66 -4.52
N LEU A 138 -2.31 21.76 -4.97
CA LEU A 138 -3.27 20.67 -4.81
C LEU A 138 -2.93 19.46 -5.69
N SER A 139 -2.24 19.64 -6.83
CA SER A 139 -1.70 18.54 -7.63
C SER A 139 -0.64 17.75 -6.87
N SER A 140 0.27 18.42 -6.16
CA SER A 140 1.27 17.75 -5.30
C SER A 140 0.59 16.91 -4.21
N VAL A 141 -0.36 17.53 -3.49
CA VAL A 141 -1.12 16.87 -2.42
C VAL A 141 -1.88 15.65 -2.94
N ARG A 142 -2.51 15.75 -4.11
CA ARG A 142 -3.22 14.61 -4.72
C ARG A 142 -2.26 13.48 -5.11
N SER A 143 -1.08 13.81 -5.63
CA SER A 143 -0.04 12.83 -5.93
C SER A 143 0.41 12.10 -4.67
N GLU A 144 0.68 12.83 -3.59
CA GLU A 144 1.05 12.26 -2.29
C GLU A 144 -0.05 11.37 -1.71
N ILE A 145 -1.31 11.81 -1.73
CA ILE A 145 -2.46 11.00 -1.28
C ILE A 145 -2.58 9.72 -2.11
N SER A 146 -2.41 9.82 -3.43
CA SER A 146 -2.50 8.65 -4.30
C SER A 146 -1.39 7.64 -4.04
N SER A 147 -0.16 8.12 -3.81
CA SER A 147 1.01 7.30 -3.46
C SER A 147 0.84 6.64 -2.09
N PHE A 148 0.40 7.41 -1.09
CA PHE A 148 0.11 6.89 0.24
C PHE A 148 -0.99 5.82 0.18
N LYS A 149 -2.09 6.09 -0.54
CA LYS A 149 -3.17 5.12 -0.71
C LYS A 149 -2.71 3.86 -1.44
N SER A 150 -1.91 3.97 -2.49
CA SER A 150 -1.38 2.77 -3.18
C SER A 150 -0.44 1.97 -2.29
N SER A 151 0.40 2.65 -1.50
CA SER A 151 1.29 2.00 -0.54
C SER A 151 0.51 1.29 0.56
N GLN A 152 -0.54 1.93 1.08
CA GLN A 152 -1.41 1.32 2.08
C GLN A 152 -2.16 0.10 1.52
N VAL A 153 -2.72 0.18 0.31
CA VAL A 153 -3.40 -0.95 -0.33
C VAL A 153 -2.44 -2.11 -0.57
N ALA A 154 -1.23 -1.85 -1.05
CA ALA A 154 -0.20 -2.88 -1.23
C ALA A 154 0.18 -3.53 0.12
N SER A 155 0.36 -2.72 1.17
CA SER A 155 0.66 -3.21 2.52
C SER A 155 -0.49 -4.05 3.11
N GLU A 156 -1.74 -3.64 2.90
CA GLU A 156 -2.91 -4.41 3.33
C GLU A 156 -3.02 -5.74 2.58
N GLU A 157 -2.80 -5.75 1.27
CA GLU A 157 -2.77 -6.96 0.44
C GLU A 157 -1.66 -7.92 0.90
N ASP A 158 -0.43 -7.41 1.10
CA ASP A 158 0.70 -8.18 1.62
C ASP A 158 0.42 -8.78 3.00
N ARG A 159 -0.22 -8.00 3.90
CA ARG A 159 -0.65 -8.50 5.21
C ARG A 159 -1.64 -9.66 5.06
N HIS A 160 -2.65 -9.52 4.19
CA HIS A 160 -3.63 -10.58 3.95
C HIS A 160 -3.00 -11.84 3.33
N LEU A 161 -2.01 -11.69 2.47
CA LEU A 161 -1.25 -12.82 1.92
C LEU A 161 -0.41 -13.52 3.00
N ASN A 162 0.25 -12.76 3.87
CA ASN A 162 1.02 -13.30 4.98
C ASN A 162 0.13 -14.06 5.99
N ASP A 163 -1.04 -13.50 6.31
CA ASP A 163 -2.03 -14.17 7.18
C ASP A 163 -2.49 -15.51 6.59
N ARG A 164 -2.73 -15.57 5.27
CA ARG A 164 -3.10 -16.83 4.59
C ARG A 164 -1.98 -17.87 4.66
N ASN A 165 -0.72 -17.45 4.51
CA ASN A 165 0.43 -18.34 4.64
C ASN A 165 0.56 -18.89 6.07
N SER A 166 0.35 -18.05 7.08
CA SER A 166 0.34 -18.44 8.50
C SER A 166 -0.81 -19.39 8.84
N ILE A 167 -2.00 -19.19 8.27
CA ILE A 167 -3.13 -20.10 8.43
C ILE A 167 -2.81 -21.46 7.78
N ASN A 168 -2.23 -21.47 6.58
CA ASN A 168 -1.88 -22.71 5.88
C ASN A 168 -0.83 -23.51 6.68
N SER A 169 0.20 -22.84 7.20
CA SER A 169 1.20 -23.51 8.04
C SER A 169 0.59 -24.06 9.34
N SER A 170 -0.30 -23.30 9.97
CA SER A 170 -1.04 -23.75 11.17
C SER A 170 -1.91 -24.96 10.88
N HIS A 171 -2.56 -25.02 9.71
CA HIS A 171 -3.35 -26.17 9.29
C HIS A 171 -2.48 -27.42 9.10
N ARG A 172 -1.32 -27.28 8.45
CA ARG A 172 -0.37 -28.40 8.30
C ARG A 172 0.16 -28.90 9.64
N LEU A 173 0.47 -27.98 10.56
CA LEU A 173 0.89 -28.34 11.92
C LEU A 173 -0.23 -29.08 12.67
N ALA A 174 -1.49 -28.65 12.51
CA ALA A 174 -2.63 -29.35 13.09
C ALA A 174 -2.78 -30.77 12.51
N ASP A 175 -2.63 -30.93 11.19
CA ASP A 175 -2.67 -32.24 10.53
C ASP A 175 -1.53 -33.16 11.01
N ASP A 176 -0.31 -32.64 11.19
CA ASP A 176 0.83 -33.39 11.72
C ASP A 176 0.59 -33.85 13.16
N VAL A 177 0.06 -32.97 14.02
CA VAL A 177 -0.29 -33.30 15.42
C VAL A 177 -1.40 -34.34 15.46
N LEU A 178 -2.42 -34.23 14.60
CA LEU A 178 -3.46 -35.25 14.47
C LEU A 178 -2.89 -36.59 14.01
N GLY A 179 -1.97 -36.58 13.04
CA GLY A 179 -1.25 -37.77 12.58
C GLY A 179 -0.48 -38.45 13.71
N GLN A 180 0.32 -37.68 14.45
CA GLN A 180 1.06 -38.18 15.62
C GLN A 180 0.11 -38.73 16.71
N ALA A 181 -1.03 -38.09 16.94
CA ALA A 181 -2.03 -38.57 17.89
C ALA A 181 -2.66 -39.91 17.46
N TYR A 182 -2.98 -40.08 16.17
CA TYR A 182 -3.47 -41.35 15.62
C TYR A 182 -2.43 -42.46 15.73
N GLU A 183 -1.17 -42.15 15.40
CA GLU A 183 -0.07 -43.11 15.49
C GLU A 183 0.18 -43.53 16.94
N THR A 184 0.15 -42.58 17.88
CA THR A 184 0.24 -42.85 19.32
C THR A 184 -0.93 -43.72 19.81
N ARG A 185 -2.16 -43.44 19.38
CA ARG A 185 -3.33 -44.29 19.70
C ARG A 185 -3.15 -45.72 19.19
N TYR A 186 -2.67 -45.86 17.94
CA TYR A 186 -2.40 -47.17 17.36
C TYR A 186 -1.29 -47.90 18.11
N GLN A 187 -0.21 -47.22 18.48
CA GLN A 187 0.86 -47.75 19.32
C GLN A 187 0.34 -48.22 20.68
N PHE A 188 -0.47 -47.43 21.38
CA PHE A 188 -1.08 -47.86 22.64
C PHE A 188 -2.01 -49.06 22.48
N SER A 189 -2.78 -49.13 21.39
CA SER A 189 -3.62 -50.30 21.10
C SER A 189 -2.77 -51.56 20.86
N ASN A 190 -1.67 -51.45 20.11
CA ASN A 190 -0.75 -52.57 19.90
C ASN A 190 -0.03 -52.95 21.19
N GLN A 191 0.42 -51.98 21.97
CA GLN A 191 1.03 -52.20 23.27
C GLN A 191 0.07 -52.93 24.21
N ARG A 192 -1.22 -52.57 24.23
CA ARG A 192 -2.25 -53.29 24.99
C ARG A 192 -2.37 -54.75 24.54
N ARG A 193 -2.42 -55.04 23.24
CA ARG A 193 -2.44 -56.43 22.73
C ARG A 193 -1.18 -57.20 23.16
N THR A 194 -0.01 -56.59 23.06
CA THR A 194 1.26 -57.20 23.49
C THR A 194 1.26 -57.48 25.00
N LEU A 195 0.78 -56.54 25.82
CA LEU A 195 0.66 -56.73 27.27
C LEU A 195 -0.35 -57.83 27.62
N PHE A 196 -1.50 -57.92 26.92
CA PHE A 196 -2.45 -59.02 27.11
C PHE A 196 -1.84 -60.37 26.71
N ASN A 197 -1.15 -60.46 25.58
CA ASN A 197 -0.47 -61.68 25.16
C ASN A 197 0.60 -62.12 26.17
N SER A 198 1.38 -61.16 26.68
CA SER A 198 2.36 -61.41 27.75
C SER A 198 1.70 -61.84 29.05
N ASN A 199 0.58 -61.21 29.42
CA ASN A 199 -0.19 -61.58 30.61
C ASN A 199 -0.84 -62.96 30.46
N SER A 200 -1.35 -63.32 29.28
CA SER A 200 -1.87 -64.67 28.99
C SER A 200 -0.77 -65.73 28.99
N ARG A 201 0.43 -65.43 28.46
CA ARG A 201 1.58 -66.35 28.57
C ARG A 201 2.01 -66.53 30.02
N MET A 202 2.09 -65.45 30.79
CA MET A 202 2.40 -65.50 32.22
C MET A 202 1.30 -66.26 32.98
N SER A 203 0.03 -66.00 32.68
CA SER A 203 -1.11 -66.73 33.24
C SER A 203 -1.18 -68.18 32.79
N ASN A 204 -0.64 -68.58 31.63
CA ASN A 204 -0.56 -69.99 31.25
C ASN A 204 0.62 -70.68 31.93
N VAL A 205 1.75 -69.98 32.11
CA VAL A 205 2.88 -70.45 32.91
C VAL A 205 2.49 -70.60 34.38
N ILE A 206 1.65 -69.69 34.90
CA ILE A 206 1.13 -69.74 36.28
C ILE A 206 -0.11 -70.65 36.38
N GLY A 207 -0.95 -70.70 35.34
CA GLY A 207 -2.27 -71.35 35.32
C GLY A 207 -2.26 -72.82 34.92
N LEU A 208 -1.15 -73.34 34.38
CA LEU A 208 -0.87 -74.78 34.37
C LEU A 208 -0.60 -75.35 35.79
N SER A 209 -0.93 -74.58 36.83
CA SER A 209 -1.00 -74.96 38.25
C SER A 209 -2.44 -75.12 38.76
N SER A 210 -3.47 -74.89 37.92
CA SER A 210 -4.88 -74.89 38.36
C SER A 210 -5.63 -76.18 38.00
N HIS A 211 -5.19 -77.31 38.55
CA HIS A 211 -6.11 -78.39 38.90
C HIS A 211 -5.74 -78.96 40.27
N SER A 212 -6.67 -78.79 41.21
CA SER A 212 -6.74 -79.40 42.53
C SER A 212 -5.89 -78.78 43.65
N THR A 213 -6.62 -78.03 44.47
CA THR A 213 -6.61 -78.06 45.95
C THR A 213 -5.32 -77.76 46.68
N LEU A 214 -5.37 -76.65 47.43
CA LEU A 214 -4.89 -76.51 48.80
C LEU A 214 -3.49 -77.09 49.05
N HIS A 215 -2.47 -76.26 48.93
CA HIS A 215 -1.64 -75.88 50.07
C HIS A 215 -0.63 -74.83 49.60
N ALA A 216 -0.36 -73.88 50.48
CA ALA A 216 0.72 -72.92 50.33
C ALA A 216 2.02 -73.61 49.87
N THR A 217 2.78 -72.98 48.99
CA THR A 217 3.93 -72.14 49.33
C THR A 217 4.66 -71.83 48.02
N SER A 218 4.96 -70.54 47.81
CA SER A 218 5.93 -70.01 46.86
C SER A 218 6.91 -71.02 46.25
N SER A 219 6.76 -71.31 44.96
CA SER A 219 7.89 -71.72 44.12
C SER A 219 7.48 -71.62 42.66
N ALA A 220 7.96 -70.57 42.00
CA ALA A 220 8.06 -70.51 40.56
C ALA A 220 8.92 -71.70 40.09
N THR A 221 8.27 -72.83 39.82
CA THR A 221 8.90 -73.98 39.21
C THR A 221 9.02 -73.69 37.72
N VAL A 222 10.17 -73.14 37.35
CA VAL A 222 10.61 -73.14 35.96
C VAL A 222 10.48 -74.59 35.44
N PRO A 223 9.76 -74.84 34.33
CA PRO A 223 9.60 -76.20 33.82
C PRO A 223 10.98 -76.76 33.44
N GLY A 224 11.40 -77.84 34.11
CA GLY A 224 12.71 -78.49 33.92
C GLY A 224 13.41 -78.87 35.23
N VAL A 225 13.22 -78.12 36.31
CA VAL A 225 13.93 -78.38 37.58
C VAL A 225 13.40 -79.62 38.31
N ASN A 226 12.14 -80.01 38.06
CA ASN A 226 11.51 -81.15 38.73
C ASN A 226 12.13 -82.51 38.32
N SER A 227 12.63 -82.63 37.08
CA SER A 227 13.31 -83.86 36.64
C SER A 227 14.68 -84.02 37.28
N LEU A 228 15.37 -82.89 37.54
CA LEU A 228 16.67 -82.88 38.22
C LEU A 228 16.52 -83.24 39.71
N ILE A 229 15.48 -82.74 40.37
CA ILE A 229 15.20 -83.06 41.78
C ILE A 229 14.84 -84.56 41.97
N SER A 230 14.10 -85.15 41.02
CA SER A 230 13.73 -86.56 41.06
C SER A 230 14.94 -87.49 40.89
N MET A 231 15.83 -87.17 39.93
CA MET A 231 17.07 -87.93 39.72
C MET A 231 18.02 -87.88 40.92
N ILE A 232 18.07 -86.75 41.63
CA ILE A 232 18.88 -86.61 42.86
C ILE A 232 18.34 -87.50 43.98
N ASN A 233 17.02 -87.55 44.18
CA ASN A 233 16.41 -88.36 45.24
C ASN A 233 16.53 -89.88 44.99
N LEU A 234 16.59 -90.32 43.73
CA LEU A 234 16.83 -91.73 43.38
C LEU A 234 18.27 -92.18 43.70
N ARG A 235 19.26 -91.30 43.56
CA ARG A 235 20.65 -91.60 43.94
C ARG A 235 20.79 -91.69 45.47
N ARG A 236 20.19 -90.75 46.20
CA ARG A 236 20.22 -90.72 47.68
C ARG A 236 19.56 -91.94 48.32
N ARG A 237 18.45 -92.45 47.74
CA ARG A 237 17.79 -93.68 48.22
C ARG A 237 18.65 -94.94 48.07
N ARG A 238 19.45 -95.05 47.00
CA ARG A 238 20.33 -96.21 46.78
C ARG A 238 21.47 -96.26 47.81
N ASP A 239 22.10 -95.13 48.08
CA ASP A 239 23.21 -95.06 49.04
C ASP A 239 22.77 -95.40 50.46
N THR A 240 21.58 -94.94 50.89
CA THR A 240 21.03 -95.28 52.21
C THR A 240 20.71 -96.78 52.34
N LEU A 241 20.26 -97.43 51.27
CA LEU A 241 19.92 -98.86 51.28
C LEU A 241 21.18 -99.73 51.41
N ILE A 242 22.28 -99.34 50.74
CA ILE A 242 23.59 -100.00 50.88
C ILE A 242 24.13 -99.85 52.31
N LEU A 243 24.10 -98.64 52.86
CA LEU A 243 24.56 -98.37 54.23
C LEU A 243 23.75 -99.14 55.28
N ALA A 244 22.42 -99.21 55.12
CA ALA A 244 21.54 -99.98 56.00
C ALA A 244 21.84 -101.49 55.93
N SER A 245 22.13 -102.02 54.74
CA SER A 245 22.50 -103.44 54.57
C SER A 245 23.81 -103.77 55.27
N ILE A 246 24.83 -102.92 55.17
CA ILE A 246 26.14 -103.16 55.80
C ILE A 246 26.01 -103.09 57.32
N ALA A 247 25.37 -102.03 57.84
CA ALA A 247 25.15 -101.87 59.28
C ALA A 247 24.32 -103.04 59.85
N GLY A 248 23.20 -103.39 59.20
CA GLY A 248 22.34 -104.51 59.59
C GLY A 248 23.07 -105.85 59.56
N GLY A 249 23.80 -106.14 58.48
CA GLY A 249 24.60 -107.37 58.36
C GLY A 249 25.67 -107.49 59.43
N CYS A 250 26.42 -106.41 59.71
CA CYS A 250 27.40 -106.38 60.80
C CYS A 250 26.73 -106.63 62.17
N THR A 251 25.61 -105.98 62.46
CA THR A 251 24.90 -106.20 63.73
C THR A 251 24.39 -107.63 63.88
N PHE A 252 23.89 -108.24 62.80
CA PHE A 252 23.39 -109.62 62.80
C PHE A 252 24.52 -110.65 63.00
N ILE A 253 25.67 -110.45 62.33
CA ILE A 253 26.85 -111.29 62.50
C ILE A 253 27.40 -111.21 63.93
N LEU A 254 27.46 -110.01 64.53
CA LEU A 254 27.87 -109.86 65.93
C LEU A 254 26.93 -110.60 66.88
N LEU A 255 25.61 -110.54 66.64
CA LEU A 255 24.61 -111.24 67.45
C LEU A 255 24.74 -112.77 67.34
N LEU A 256 25.03 -113.29 66.14
CA LEU A 256 25.31 -114.72 65.94
C LEU A 256 26.63 -115.17 66.58
N LEU A 257 27.64 -114.31 66.63
CA LEU A 257 28.92 -114.60 67.29
C LEU A 257 28.83 -114.54 68.82
N THR A 258 27.93 -113.74 69.40
CA THR A 258 27.76 -113.67 70.86
C THR A 258 26.86 -114.78 71.42
N PHE A 259 25.93 -115.29 70.61
CA PHE A 259 25.05 -116.42 70.99
C PHE A 259 25.65 -117.80 70.69
N ARG A 260 26.88 -117.88 70.16
CA ARG A 260 27.59 -119.12 69.86
C ARG A 260 28.88 -119.23 70.66
#